data_AF-A0AAD1DXK4-F1
#
_entry.id   AF-A0AAD1DXK4-F1
#
_cell.length_a   1.000
_cell.length_b   1.000
_cell.length_c   1.000
_cell.angle_alpha   90.00
_cell.angle_beta   90.00
_cell.angle_gamma   90.00
#
_symmetry.space_group_name_H-M   'P 1'
#
loop_
_entity.id
_entity.type
_entity.pdbx_description
1 polymer ?
#
loop_
_entity_poly.entity_id
_entity_poly.type
_entity_poly.pdbx_seq_one_letter_code
_entity_poly.pdbx_strand_id
1 'polypeptide(L)'
;MFKDIDDLLSPKPISLETGIKRLDNGMLHVAMRNLMHQCNGKMLDWWFTYFETTADLKLWHPRDHIEHGGWDSKWIKNKNYVGATIHATESLGDIPPVPATIKFHHPAEIFDTVVLEQAFINESVSAVVYARIGFGENTPTDHNGDPLDGYMFHVMRDTPHGGVLRSHFFLGALTAGTDQQLPDEVGFGLMEHCYSEFTYLSQILPSLYYAENQNGDQAPLVW
;
A
#
# COMPACT_ATOMS: atom_id res chain seq x y z
N MET A 1 2.83 -5.66 -18.56
CA MET A 1 2.54 -6.37 -17.30
C MET A 1 1.19 -5.93 -16.75
N PHE A 2 0.95 -4.62 -16.60
CA PHE A 2 -0.28 -4.09 -15.99
C PHE A 2 -1.26 -3.52 -17.01
N LYS A 3 -1.74 -4.35 -17.93
CA LYS A 3 -2.55 -3.90 -19.08
C LYS A 3 -3.81 -3.11 -18.66
N ASP A 4 -4.35 -3.42 -17.48
CA ASP A 4 -5.59 -2.87 -16.96
C ASP A 4 -5.38 -2.15 -15.61
N ILE A 5 -4.18 -1.60 -15.35
CA ILE A 5 -3.89 -0.95 -14.05
C ILE A 5 -4.77 0.27 -13.80
N ASP A 6 -5.08 1.03 -14.86
CA ASP A 6 -5.91 2.22 -14.76
C ASP A 6 -7.35 1.91 -14.32
N ASP A 7 -7.80 0.66 -14.41
CA ASP A 7 -9.11 0.23 -13.88
C ASP A 7 -9.19 0.44 -12.35
N LEU A 8 -8.05 0.44 -11.65
CA LEU A 8 -8.03 0.73 -10.21
C LEU A 8 -8.52 2.15 -9.89
N LEU A 9 -8.33 3.09 -10.81
CA LEU A 9 -8.76 4.49 -10.69
C LEU A 9 -10.26 4.67 -10.91
N SER A 10 -10.94 3.64 -11.46
CA SER A 10 -12.37 3.68 -11.76
C SER A 10 -13.21 3.50 -10.49
N PRO A 11 -14.27 4.29 -10.27
CA PRO A 11 -15.18 4.05 -9.16
C PRO A 11 -16.12 2.85 -9.40
N LYS A 12 -16.12 2.28 -10.61
CA LYS A 12 -16.95 1.12 -10.96
C LYS A 12 -16.34 -0.19 -10.45
N PRO A 13 -17.13 -1.26 -10.33
CA PRO A 13 -16.60 -2.59 -10.01
C PRO A 13 -15.53 -3.03 -11.02
N ILE A 14 -14.50 -3.70 -10.54
CA ILE A 14 -13.48 -4.37 -11.35
C ILE A 14 -13.56 -5.89 -11.19
N SER A 15 -12.96 -6.63 -12.11
CA SER A 15 -13.06 -8.10 -12.14
C SER A 15 -12.46 -8.79 -10.92
N LEU A 16 -11.48 -8.17 -10.25
CA LEU A 16 -10.81 -8.73 -9.07
C LEU A 16 -10.64 -7.63 -8.01
N GLU A 17 -11.61 -7.53 -7.11
CA GLU A 17 -11.58 -6.63 -5.93
C GLU A 17 -10.97 -7.31 -4.70
N THR A 18 -11.06 -8.64 -4.62
CA THR A 18 -10.56 -9.44 -3.49
C THR A 18 -10.28 -10.84 -3.99
N GLY A 19 -9.06 -11.34 -3.77
CA GLY A 19 -8.64 -12.66 -4.21
C GLY A 19 -7.22 -12.66 -4.78
N ILE A 20 -6.77 -13.83 -5.20
CA ILE A 20 -5.50 -14.01 -5.92
C ILE A 20 -5.75 -14.45 -7.35
N LYS A 21 -4.81 -14.12 -8.24
CA LYS A 21 -4.78 -14.57 -9.63
C LYS A 21 -3.34 -14.85 -10.05
N ARG A 22 -3.12 -15.98 -10.70
CA ARG A 22 -1.87 -16.24 -11.43
C ARG A 22 -1.91 -15.52 -12.77
N LEU A 23 -0.90 -14.69 -13.05
CA LEU A 23 -0.72 -14.07 -14.37
C LEU A 23 -0.11 -15.06 -15.37
N ASP A 24 -0.24 -14.78 -16.67
CA ASP A 24 0.25 -15.65 -17.75
C ASP A 24 1.77 -15.91 -17.66
N ASN A 25 2.52 -14.96 -17.11
CA ASN A 25 3.96 -15.09 -16.88
C ASN A 25 4.31 -15.73 -15.52
N GLY A 26 3.34 -16.25 -14.77
CA GLY A 26 3.56 -16.92 -13.48
C GLY A 26 3.61 -16.00 -12.25
N MET A 27 3.59 -14.68 -12.42
CA MET A 27 3.51 -13.74 -11.30
C MET A 27 2.21 -13.91 -10.52
N LEU A 28 2.27 -13.68 -9.21
CA LEU A 28 1.11 -13.74 -8.32
C LEU A 28 0.52 -12.34 -8.17
N HIS A 29 -0.72 -12.15 -8.65
CA HIS A 29 -1.50 -10.96 -8.42
C HIS A 29 -2.41 -11.18 -7.20
N VAL A 30 -2.26 -10.34 -6.18
CA VAL A 30 -3.10 -10.31 -4.98
C VAL A 30 -3.94 -9.03 -5.00
N ALA A 31 -5.23 -9.15 -4.72
CA ALA A 31 -6.14 -8.02 -4.58
C ALA A 31 -6.86 -8.09 -3.23
N MET A 32 -7.00 -6.96 -2.58
CA MET A 32 -7.75 -6.83 -1.34
C MET A 32 -8.49 -5.50 -1.32
N ARG A 33 -9.77 -5.55 -0.91
CA ARG A 33 -10.62 -4.36 -0.77
C ARG A 33 -10.97 -4.15 0.69
N ASN A 34 -10.64 -2.98 1.21
CA ASN A 34 -10.92 -2.60 2.58
C ASN A 34 -11.96 -1.47 2.64
N LEU A 35 -12.77 -1.48 3.70
CA LEU A 35 -13.55 -0.32 4.11
C LEU A 35 -12.76 0.40 5.20
N MET A 36 -12.32 1.62 4.89
CA MET A 36 -11.58 2.48 5.81
C MET A 36 -12.58 3.42 6.50
N HIS A 37 -13.27 2.91 7.52
CA HIS A 37 -14.34 3.64 8.20
C HIS A 37 -13.85 4.98 8.75
N GLN A 38 -14.58 6.07 8.45
CA GLN A 38 -14.25 7.44 8.87
C GLN A 38 -12.88 7.98 8.40
N CYS A 39 -12.14 7.24 7.58
CA CYS A 39 -10.91 7.71 6.96
C CYS A 39 -11.20 8.29 5.57
N ASN A 40 -10.30 9.14 5.08
CA ASN A 40 -10.31 9.64 3.70
C ASN A 40 -8.90 9.55 3.09
N GLY A 41 -8.78 9.83 1.79
CA GLY A 41 -7.51 9.79 1.07
C GLY A 41 -6.44 10.69 1.68
N LYS A 42 -6.81 11.87 2.19
CA LYS A 42 -5.88 12.80 2.85
C LYS A 42 -5.24 12.19 4.10
N MET A 43 -6.03 11.47 4.91
CA MET A 43 -5.53 10.78 6.10
C MET A 43 -4.60 9.63 5.73
N LEU A 44 -4.95 8.85 4.69
CA LEU A 44 -4.11 7.76 4.22
C LEU A 44 -2.77 8.29 3.67
N ASP A 45 -2.78 9.31 2.82
CA ASP A 45 -1.56 9.89 2.26
C ASP A 45 -0.67 10.49 3.37
N TRP A 46 -1.28 11.19 4.33
CA TRP A 46 -0.57 11.71 5.49
C TRP A 46 0.12 10.62 6.31
N TRP A 47 -0.52 9.46 6.50
CA TRP A 47 0.03 8.35 7.28
C TRP A 47 1.45 8.01 6.80
N PHE A 48 1.67 7.91 5.49
CA PHE A 48 2.98 7.60 4.91
C PHE A 48 4.04 8.70 5.09
N THR A 49 3.63 9.93 5.37
CA THR A 49 4.54 11.02 5.78
C THR A 49 4.81 11.03 7.30
N TYR A 50 3.99 10.32 8.08
CA TYR A 50 3.97 10.41 9.54
C TYR A 50 4.69 9.25 10.21
N PHE A 51 4.37 7.99 9.89
CA PHE A 51 4.86 6.87 10.70
C PHE A 51 6.39 6.70 10.59
N GLU A 52 7.07 6.51 11.72
CA GLU A 52 8.54 6.53 11.77
C GLU A 52 9.13 5.51 12.72
N THR A 53 8.36 5.05 13.69
CA THR A 53 8.83 4.16 14.74
C THR A 53 8.16 2.80 14.64
N THR A 54 8.77 1.79 15.26
CA THR A 54 8.14 0.47 15.44
C THR A 54 6.80 0.58 16.20
N ALA A 55 6.66 1.55 17.10
CA ALA A 55 5.40 1.79 17.79
C ALA A 55 4.30 2.27 16.82
N ASP A 56 4.63 3.21 15.92
CA ASP A 56 3.70 3.66 14.89
C ASP A 56 3.34 2.51 13.94
N LEU A 57 4.32 1.75 13.48
CA LEU A 57 4.11 0.61 12.59
C LEU A 57 3.17 -0.43 13.24
N LYS A 58 3.28 -0.66 14.55
CA LYS A 58 2.37 -1.54 15.30
C LYS A 58 0.95 -1.00 15.49
N LEU A 59 0.74 0.32 15.39
CA LEU A 59 -0.63 0.86 15.32
C LEU A 59 -1.32 0.44 14.02
N TRP A 60 -0.56 0.28 12.94
CA TRP A 60 -1.07 -0.18 11.65
C TRP A 60 -1.36 -1.69 11.68
N HIS A 61 -0.46 -2.52 12.20
CA HIS A 61 -0.75 -3.94 12.41
C HIS A 61 -0.10 -4.47 13.70
N PRO A 62 -0.86 -4.65 14.80
CA PRO A 62 -0.30 -4.98 16.12
C PRO A 62 0.21 -6.42 16.27
N ARG A 63 0.05 -7.27 15.25
CA ARG A 63 0.46 -8.68 15.27
C ARG A 63 1.57 -8.94 14.26
N ASP A 64 1.38 -8.48 13.03
CA ASP A 64 2.27 -8.83 11.93
C ASP A 64 3.43 -7.85 11.77
N HIS A 65 3.27 -6.58 12.16
CA HIS A 65 4.40 -5.63 12.12
C HIS A 65 5.33 -5.81 13.31
N ILE A 66 6.54 -6.28 13.05
CA ILE A 66 7.53 -6.61 14.08
C ILE A 66 8.43 -5.43 14.38
N GLU A 67 9.01 -4.84 13.33
CA GLU A 67 10.05 -3.81 13.44
C GLU A 67 10.00 -2.82 12.27
N HIS A 68 10.13 -1.53 12.60
CA HIS A 68 10.44 -0.48 11.63
C HIS A 68 11.97 -0.39 11.51
N GLY A 69 12.50 -0.80 10.36
CA GLY A 69 13.94 -0.85 10.06
C GLY A 69 14.52 0.47 9.57
N GLY A 70 13.73 1.54 9.55
CA GLY A 70 14.16 2.89 9.19
C GLY A 70 13.74 3.32 7.78
N TRP A 71 13.57 4.63 7.65
CA TRP A 71 13.42 5.31 6.37
C TRP A 71 14.78 5.81 5.86
N ASP A 72 14.94 5.87 4.54
CA ASP A 72 16.09 6.54 3.94
C ASP A 72 15.99 8.08 3.98
N SER A 73 17.04 8.74 3.50
CA SER A 73 17.14 10.22 3.49
C SER A 73 16.13 10.95 2.60
N LYS A 74 15.40 10.26 1.72
CA LYS A 74 14.37 10.86 0.85
C LYS A 74 13.03 11.00 1.56
N TRP A 75 12.83 10.24 2.64
CA TRP A 75 11.68 10.43 3.49
C TRP A 75 11.88 11.67 4.36
N ILE A 76 10.87 12.53 4.38
CA ILE A 76 10.87 13.76 5.15
C ILE A 76 9.58 13.79 5.97
N LYS A 77 9.71 13.65 7.30
CA LYS A 77 8.60 13.67 8.26
C LYS A 77 7.59 14.78 7.93
N ASN A 78 6.33 14.40 7.85
CA ASN A 78 5.17 15.25 7.56
C ASN A 78 5.22 15.99 6.22
N LYS A 79 6.09 15.58 5.28
CA LYS A 79 6.29 16.29 4.01
C LYS A 79 6.34 15.40 2.79
N ASN A 80 7.12 14.31 2.83
CA ASN A 80 7.37 13.51 1.63
C ASN A 80 7.73 12.07 1.97
N TYR A 81 7.13 11.13 1.24
CA TYR A 81 7.56 9.73 1.18
C TYR A 81 7.88 9.28 -0.26
N VAL A 82 7.49 10.04 -1.29
CA VAL A 82 7.74 9.68 -2.68
C VAL A 82 9.25 9.70 -2.97
N GLY A 83 9.75 8.61 -3.56
CA GLY A 83 11.16 8.36 -3.80
C GLY A 83 11.91 7.78 -2.61
N ALA A 84 11.27 7.63 -1.45
CA ALA A 84 11.87 7.08 -0.25
C ALA A 84 11.70 5.58 -0.13
N THR A 85 12.66 4.97 0.57
CA THR A 85 12.68 3.55 0.90
C THR A 85 12.44 3.38 2.39
N ILE A 86 11.58 2.43 2.74
CA ILE A 86 11.45 1.89 4.09
C ILE A 86 11.93 0.45 4.12
N HIS A 87 12.61 0.10 5.22
CA HIS A 87 12.81 -1.28 5.62
C HIS A 87 11.86 -1.63 6.77
N ALA A 88 11.21 -2.78 6.69
CA ALA A 88 10.34 -3.29 7.75
C ALA A 88 10.57 -4.79 7.93
N THR A 89 10.23 -5.32 9.10
CA THR A 89 10.14 -6.76 9.32
C THR A 89 8.70 -7.09 9.66
N GLU A 90 8.09 -7.96 8.88
CA GLU A 90 6.66 -8.25 8.97
C GLU A 90 6.32 -9.71 8.67
N SER A 91 5.32 -10.23 9.37
CA SER A 91 4.63 -11.48 9.02
C SER A 91 3.58 -11.23 7.95
N LEU A 92 3.23 -12.26 7.18
CA LEU A 92 2.11 -12.21 6.25
C LEU A 92 1.11 -13.31 6.62
N GLY A 93 0.21 -13.03 7.57
CA GLY A 93 -0.66 -14.04 8.16
C GLY A 93 0.17 -15.13 8.87
N ASP A 94 0.01 -16.39 8.47
CA ASP A 94 0.78 -17.51 9.03
C ASP A 94 2.26 -17.57 8.54
N ILE A 95 2.66 -16.69 7.61
CA ILE A 95 4.03 -16.64 7.12
C ILE A 95 4.92 -15.96 8.18
N PRO A 96 6.03 -16.61 8.60
CA PRO A 96 6.93 -16.05 9.59
C PRO A 96 7.47 -14.66 9.19
N PRO A 97 7.88 -13.85 10.16
CA PRO A 97 8.42 -12.53 9.88
C PRO A 97 9.56 -12.57 8.86
N VAL A 98 9.47 -11.71 7.86
CA VAL A 98 10.46 -11.54 6.79
C VAL A 98 10.78 -10.06 6.64
N PRO A 99 12.05 -9.68 6.36
CA PRO A 99 12.37 -8.33 5.98
C PRO A 99 11.69 -7.94 4.67
N ALA A 100 11.13 -6.75 4.61
CA ALA A 100 10.60 -6.12 3.41
C ALA A 100 11.41 -4.85 3.12
N THR A 101 11.70 -4.64 1.84
CA THR A 101 12.21 -3.36 1.33
C THR A 101 11.17 -2.80 0.39
N ILE A 102 10.68 -1.59 0.69
CA ILE A 102 9.60 -0.95 -0.05
C ILE A 102 10.06 0.45 -0.44
N LYS A 103 10.09 0.73 -1.74
CA LYS A 103 10.43 2.05 -2.27
C LYS A 103 9.23 2.67 -2.96
N PHE A 104 8.85 3.87 -2.52
CA PHE A 104 7.65 4.55 -2.99
C PHE A 104 7.93 5.41 -4.21
N HIS A 105 6.97 5.50 -5.11
CA HIS A 105 7.07 6.18 -6.40
C HIS A 105 5.87 7.07 -6.65
N HIS A 106 6.03 8.02 -7.57
CA HIS A 106 4.89 8.83 -7.98
C HIS A 106 3.96 7.97 -8.85
N PRO A 107 2.63 7.97 -8.63
CA PRO A 107 1.71 7.12 -9.40
C PRO A 107 1.74 7.36 -10.92
N ALA A 108 2.06 8.58 -11.35
CA ALA A 108 2.24 8.92 -12.78
C ALA A 108 3.36 8.13 -13.49
N GLU A 109 4.19 7.38 -12.77
CA GLU A 109 5.17 6.48 -13.37
C GLU A 109 4.55 5.21 -13.97
N ILE A 110 3.32 4.86 -13.58
CA ILE A 110 2.69 3.59 -13.96
C ILE A 110 1.24 3.70 -14.42
N PHE A 111 0.49 4.66 -13.90
CA PHE A 111 -0.84 5.00 -14.41
C PHE A 111 -0.74 5.95 -15.60
N ASP A 112 -1.70 5.91 -16.51
CA ASP A 112 -1.82 6.95 -17.54
C ASP A 112 -2.04 8.31 -16.85
N THR A 113 -1.23 9.30 -17.21
CA THR A 113 -1.19 10.58 -16.50
C THR A 113 -2.47 11.38 -16.66
N VAL A 114 -3.12 11.31 -17.82
CA VAL A 114 -4.39 11.99 -18.10
C VAL A 114 -5.52 11.31 -17.34
N VAL A 115 -5.55 9.98 -17.32
CA VAL A 115 -6.55 9.21 -16.57
C VAL A 115 -6.39 9.45 -15.07
N LEU A 116 -5.17 9.42 -14.55
CA LEU A 116 -4.87 9.68 -13.14
C LEU A 116 -5.30 11.09 -12.72
N GLU A 117 -4.90 12.12 -13.47
CA GLU A 117 -5.29 13.51 -13.21
C GLU A 117 -6.82 13.64 -13.22
N GLN A 118 -7.48 13.06 -14.22
CA GLN A 118 -8.92 13.12 -14.33
C GLN A 118 -9.65 12.37 -13.20
N ALA A 119 -9.07 11.28 -12.68
CA ALA A 119 -9.61 10.54 -11.56
C ALA A 119 -9.59 11.35 -10.27
N PHE A 120 -8.53 12.13 -10.02
CA PHE A 120 -8.47 13.08 -8.90
C PHE A 120 -9.45 14.24 -9.09
N ILE A 121 -9.49 14.86 -10.28
CA ILE A 121 -10.41 15.98 -10.57
C ILE A 121 -11.87 15.57 -10.38
N ASN A 122 -12.23 14.35 -10.76
CA ASN A 122 -13.58 13.82 -10.63
C ASN A 122 -13.86 13.14 -9.28
N GLU A 123 -12.93 13.22 -8.32
CA GLU A 123 -13.04 12.58 -7.00
C GLU A 123 -13.32 11.07 -7.08
N SER A 124 -12.91 10.44 -8.20
CA SER A 124 -12.99 8.98 -8.39
C SER A 124 -11.94 8.26 -7.54
N VAL A 125 -10.85 8.97 -7.22
CA VAL A 125 -9.84 8.61 -6.23
C VAL A 125 -9.52 9.83 -5.36
N SER A 126 -9.10 9.60 -4.13
CA SER A 126 -8.69 10.62 -3.15
C SER A 126 -7.24 10.44 -2.69
N ALA A 127 -6.65 9.25 -2.86
CA ALA A 127 -5.22 9.00 -2.69
C ALA A 127 -4.77 7.80 -3.54
N VAL A 128 -3.51 7.81 -3.97
CA VAL A 128 -2.87 6.68 -4.63
C VAL A 128 -1.45 6.53 -4.07
N VAL A 129 -1.20 5.41 -3.40
CA VAL A 129 0.13 5.02 -2.93
C VAL A 129 0.65 3.94 -3.85
N TYR A 130 1.83 4.15 -4.43
CA TYR A 130 2.49 3.20 -5.33
C TYR A 130 3.91 2.95 -4.87
N ALA A 131 4.32 1.68 -4.84
CA ALA A 131 5.66 1.28 -4.47
C ALA A 131 6.15 0.06 -5.25
N ARG A 132 7.47 -0.08 -5.28
CA ARG A 132 8.17 -1.34 -5.56
C ARG A 132 8.47 -2.03 -4.24
N ILE A 133 8.28 -3.34 -4.19
CA ILE A 133 8.42 -4.14 -2.98
C ILE A 133 9.25 -5.39 -3.26
N GLY A 134 10.06 -5.80 -2.30
CA GLY A 134 10.72 -7.09 -2.30
C GLY A 134 10.92 -7.59 -0.87
N PHE A 135 11.05 -8.92 -0.74
CA PHE A 135 11.17 -9.60 0.54
C PHE A 135 12.52 -10.32 0.67
N GLY A 136 13.03 -10.38 1.91
CA GLY A 136 14.25 -11.05 2.30
C GLY A 136 15.41 -10.11 2.63
N GLU A 137 16.34 -10.62 3.44
CA GLU A 137 17.54 -9.91 3.94
C GLU A 137 18.37 -9.23 2.85
N ASN A 138 18.44 -9.82 1.66
CA ASN A 138 19.21 -9.32 0.53
C ASN A 138 18.28 -9.05 -0.66
N THR A 139 17.22 -8.27 -0.42
CA THR A 139 16.24 -7.90 -1.46
C THR A 139 16.98 -7.36 -2.70
N PRO A 140 16.87 -8.01 -3.87
CA PRO A 140 17.51 -7.53 -5.09
C PRO A 140 16.90 -6.20 -5.52
N THR A 141 17.78 -5.23 -5.77
CA THR A 141 17.42 -3.89 -6.22
C THR A 141 18.13 -3.53 -7.51
N ASP A 142 17.52 -2.63 -8.29
CA ASP A 142 18.17 -2.05 -9.47
C ASP A 142 19.17 -0.93 -9.07
N HIS A 143 19.75 -0.26 -10.07
CA HIS A 143 20.69 0.85 -9.87
C HIS A 143 20.11 2.08 -9.16
N ASN A 144 18.78 2.22 -9.13
CA ASN A 144 18.08 3.28 -8.41
C ASN A 144 17.68 2.85 -7.00
N GLY A 145 17.94 1.60 -6.61
CA GLY A 145 17.49 1.02 -5.34
C GLY A 145 16.05 0.53 -5.38
N ASP A 146 15.45 0.36 -6.56
CA ASP A 146 14.08 -0.16 -6.68
C ASP A 146 14.08 -1.68 -6.50
N PRO A 147 13.28 -2.24 -5.56
CA PRO A 147 13.06 -3.67 -5.50
C PRO A 147 12.58 -4.24 -6.84
N LEU A 148 13.19 -5.35 -7.25
CA LEU A 148 12.95 -5.93 -8.57
C LEU A 148 11.77 -6.90 -8.63
N ASP A 149 11.30 -7.39 -7.48
CA ASP A 149 10.42 -8.57 -7.43
C ASP A 149 8.92 -8.25 -7.40
N GLY A 150 8.55 -7.09 -6.89
CA GLY A 150 7.15 -6.79 -6.61
C GLY A 150 6.73 -5.34 -6.79
N TYR A 151 5.42 -5.18 -6.89
CA TYR A 151 4.72 -3.91 -7.07
C TYR A 151 3.55 -3.87 -6.09
N MET A 152 3.31 -2.71 -5.49
CA MET A 152 2.26 -2.47 -4.50
C MET A 152 1.49 -1.21 -4.88
N PHE A 153 0.17 -1.30 -4.85
CA PHE A 153 -0.74 -0.21 -5.13
C PHE A 153 -1.80 -0.15 -4.05
N HIS A 154 -2.03 1.03 -3.48
CA HIS A 154 -3.20 1.32 -2.66
C HIS A 154 -3.94 2.51 -3.26
N VAL A 155 -5.12 2.26 -3.80
CA VAL A 155 -5.96 3.29 -4.42
C VAL A 155 -7.18 3.52 -3.55
N MET A 156 -7.28 4.71 -2.97
CA MET A 156 -8.35 5.10 -2.09
C MET A 156 -9.38 5.96 -2.82
N ARG A 157 -10.65 5.74 -2.51
CA ARG A 157 -11.76 6.60 -2.86
C ARG A 157 -12.58 6.93 -1.63
N ASP A 158 -12.92 8.21 -1.47
CA ASP A 158 -13.79 8.65 -0.38
C ASP A 158 -15.25 8.27 -0.61
N THR A 159 -15.98 8.13 0.49
CA THR A 159 -17.40 7.82 0.55
C THR A 159 -18.03 8.60 1.71
N PRO A 160 -19.36 8.70 1.80
CA PRO A 160 -20.02 9.37 2.93
C PRO A 160 -19.72 8.77 4.32
N HIS A 161 -19.13 7.57 4.40
CA HIS A 161 -18.88 6.86 5.67
C HIS A 161 -17.40 6.58 5.94
N GLY A 162 -16.48 7.17 5.16
CA GLY A 162 -15.05 6.86 5.20
C GLY A 162 -14.53 6.66 3.78
N GLY A 163 -13.68 5.66 3.54
CA GLY A 163 -13.20 5.36 2.20
C GLY A 163 -13.24 3.88 1.84
N VAL A 164 -13.13 3.61 0.54
CA VAL A 164 -12.85 2.28 0.00
C VAL A 164 -11.39 2.29 -0.45
N LEU A 165 -10.60 1.37 0.08
CA LEU A 165 -9.22 1.17 -0.31
C LEU A 165 -9.12 -0.11 -1.14
N ARG A 166 -8.56 0.00 -2.34
CA ARG A 166 -8.18 -1.15 -3.18
C ARG A 166 -6.68 -1.32 -3.14
N SER A 167 -6.24 -2.43 -2.58
CA SER A 167 -4.85 -2.84 -2.50
C SER A 167 -4.58 -3.91 -3.54
N HIS A 168 -3.59 -3.67 -4.40
CA HIS A 168 -3.16 -4.63 -5.42
C HIS A 168 -1.65 -4.86 -5.28
N PHE A 169 -1.26 -6.13 -5.30
CA PHE A 169 0.14 -6.54 -5.25
C PHE A 169 0.44 -7.46 -6.42
N PHE A 170 1.59 -7.27 -7.06
CA PHE A 170 2.07 -8.15 -8.12
C PHE A 170 3.46 -8.63 -7.72
N LEU A 171 3.59 -9.92 -7.39
CA LEU A 171 4.81 -10.49 -6.80
C LEU A 171 5.42 -11.58 -7.69
N GLY A 172 6.71 -11.86 -7.47
CA GLY A 172 7.45 -12.91 -8.18
C GLY A 172 7.91 -12.49 -9.58
N ALA A 173 8.20 -11.21 -9.78
CA ALA A 173 8.72 -10.71 -11.06
C ALA A 173 10.10 -11.30 -11.40
N LEU A 174 10.93 -11.60 -10.40
CA LEU A 174 12.25 -12.20 -10.62
C LEU A 174 12.18 -13.64 -11.12
N THR A 175 11.10 -14.36 -10.80
CA THR A 175 10.87 -15.75 -11.23
C THR A 175 9.83 -15.87 -12.34
N ALA A 176 9.37 -14.74 -12.89
CA ALA A 176 8.41 -14.72 -13.98
C ALA A 176 8.95 -15.45 -15.22
N GLY A 177 8.10 -16.31 -15.81
CA GLY A 177 8.46 -17.16 -16.95
C GLY A 177 9.28 -18.40 -16.59
N THR A 178 9.46 -18.69 -15.29
CA THR A 178 10.13 -19.89 -14.79
C THR A 178 9.16 -20.81 -14.04
N ASP A 179 9.61 -22.02 -13.72
CA ASP A 179 8.86 -22.98 -12.89
C ASP A 179 8.94 -22.67 -11.38
N GLN A 180 9.67 -21.62 -10.98
CA GLN A 180 9.87 -21.20 -9.57
C GLN A 180 8.86 -20.13 -9.13
N GLN A 181 7.59 -20.39 -9.39
CA GLN A 181 6.50 -19.46 -9.06
C GLN A 181 6.29 -19.38 -7.54
N LEU A 182 5.91 -18.20 -7.05
CA LEU A 182 5.52 -18.05 -5.64
C LEU A 182 4.30 -18.92 -5.33
N PRO A 183 4.26 -19.61 -4.16
CA PRO A 183 3.09 -20.37 -3.74
C PRO A 183 1.85 -19.49 -3.58
N ASP A 184 0.65 -20.04 -3.80
CA ASP A 184 -0.61 -19.32 -3.58
C ASP A 184 -0.79 -18.93 -2.10
N GLU A 185 -0.22 -19.70 -1.18
CA GLU A 185 -0.20 -19.44 0.26
C GLU A 185 0.44 -18.09 0.59
N VAL A 186 1.44 -17.65 -0.17
CA VAL A 186 2.01 -16.29 -0.05
C VAL A 186 0.97 -15.23 -0.37
N GLY A 187 0.17 -15.48 -1.41
CA GLY A 187 -0.90 -14.57 -1.81
C GLY A 187 -2.02 -14.51 -0.77
N PHE A 188 -2.46 -15.66 -0.26
CA PHE A 188 -3.48 -15.70 0.79
C PHE A 188 -3.01 -15.06 2.10
N GLY A 189 -1.77 -15.32 2.53
CA GLY A 189 -1.18 -14.67 3.70
C GLY A 189 -1.11 -13.15 3.55
N LEU A 190 -0.73 -12.65 2.36
CA LEU A 190 -0.73 -11.21 2.09
C LEU A 190 -2.15 -10.62 2.05
N MET A 191 -3.16 -11.37 1.59
CA MET A 191 -4.56 -10.92 1.68
C MET A 191 -5.01 -10.75 3.13
N GLU A 192 -4.72 -11.73 3.98
CA GLU A 192 -5.07 -11.68 5.40
C GLU A 192 -4.39 -10.52 6.12
N HIS A 193 -3.08 -10.36 5.85
CA HIS A 193 -2.28 -9.24 6.34
C HIS A 193 -2.87 -7.90 5.89
N CYS A 194 -3.08 -7.72 4.58
CA CYS A 194 -3.57 -6.45 4.03
C CYS A 194 -5.00 -6.13 4.49
N TYR A 195 -5.85 -7.15 4.62
CA TYR A 195 -7.18 -6.95 5.19
C TYR A 195 -7.08 -6.46 6.64
N SER A 196 -6.23 -7.11 7.43
CA SER A 196 -6.10 -6.85 8.87
C SER A 196 -5.44 -5.49 9.16
N GLU A 197 -4.32 -5.17 8.50
CA GLU A 197 -3.57 -3.92 8.72
C GLU A 197 -4.47 -2.69 8.50
N PHE A 198 -5.19 -2.63 7.39
CA PHE A 198 -6.00 -1.46 7.06
C PHE A 198 -7.29 -1.43 7.89
N THR A 199 -7.78 -2.59 8.33
CA THR A 199 -8.87 -2.66 9.31
C THR A 199 -8.43 -2.07 10.65
N TYR A 200 -7.26 -2.44 11.17
CA TYR A 200 -6.71 -1.87 12.40
C TYR A 200 -6.41 -0.38 12.27
N LEU A 201 -5.73 0.01 11.19
CA LEU A 201 -5.42 1.42 10.93
C LEU A 201 -6.68 2.28 10.87
N SER A 202 -7.76 1.80 10.25
CA SER A 202 -9.02 2.55 10.17
C SER A 202 -9.63 2.92 11.53
N GLN A 203 -9.30 2.17 12.59
CA GLN A 203 -9.82 2.41 13.94
C GLN A 203 -9.12 3.57 14.64
N ILE A 204 -7.87 3.88 14.25
CA ILE A 204 -7.02 4.85 14.95
C ILE A 204 -6.67 6.07 14.08
N LEU A 205 -6.62 5.89 12.77
CA LEU A 205 -6.11 6.88 11.82
C LEU A 205 -6.83 8.24 11.90
N PRO A 206 -8.18 8.34 11.98
CA PRO A 206 -8.83 9.65 12.01
C PRO A 206 -8.43 10.48 13.23
N SER A 207 -8.49 9.90 14.42
CA SER A 207 -8.13 10.60 15.66
C SER A 207 -6.65 10.94 15.70
N LEU A 208 -5.79 10.02 15.27
CA LEU A 208 -4.35 10.25 15.21
C LEU A 208 -4.00 11.36 14.22
N TYR A 209 -4.62 11.35 13.03
CA TYR A 209 -4.47 12.40 12.02
C TYR A 209 -4.81 13.77 12.61
N TYR A 210 -5.99 13.94 13.21
CA TYR A 210 -6.38 15.24 13.76
C TYR A 210 -5.51 15.70 14.93
N ALA A 211 -4.97 14.78 15.73
CA ALA A 211 -4.08 15.11 16.83
C ALA A 211 -2.70 15.57 16.36
N GLU A 212 -2.16 14.94 15.31
CA GLU A 212 -0.74 15.06 14.95
C GLU A 212 -0.48 15.82 13.63
N ASN A 213 -1.48 15.96 12.76
CA ASN A 213 -1.28 16.66 11.49
C ASN A 213 -0.89 18.13 11.71
N GLN A 214 0.04 18.62 10.88
CA GLN A 214 0.53 20.00 10.95
C GLN A 214 -0.20 20.95 10.00
N ASN A 215 -1.26 20.47 9.34
CA ASN A 215 -1.99 21.21 8.32
C ASN A 215 -3.11 22.09 8.91
N GLY A 216 -3.34 22.01 10.23
CA GLY A 216 -4.37 22.77 10.92
C GLY A 216 -5.79 22.19 10.75
N ASP A 217 -5.91 21.01 10.17
CA ASP A 217 -7.20 20.32 10.05
C ASP A 217 -7.77 20.03 11.44
N GLN A 218 -9.04 20.39 11.62
CA GLN A 218 -9.74 20.17 12.88
C GLN A 218 -10.61 18.92 12.79
N ALA A 219 -10.63 18.15 13.87
CA ALA A 219 -11.58 17.07 14.01
C ALA A 219 -13.01 17.63 13.91
N PRO A 220 -13.94 16.92 13.24
CA PRO A 220 -15.33 17.33 13.20
C PRO A 220 -15.90 17.37 14.62
N LEU A 221 -16.73 18.37 14.90
CA LEU A 221 -17.51 18.40 16.14
C LEU A 221 -18.51 17.25 16.13
N VAL A 222 -18.51 16.46 17.19
CA VAL A 222 -19.45 15.35 17.37
C VAL A 222 -20.75 15.78 18.05
N TRP A 223 -20.81 17.04 18.52
CA TRP A 223 -21.98 17.68 19.13
C TRP A 223 -21.98 19.20 18.88
#